data_AF-A0A6P0I821-F1
#
_entry.id   AF-A0A6P0I821-F1
#
_cell.length_a   1.000
_cell.length_b   1.000
_cell.length_c   1.000
_cell.angle_alpha   90.00
_cell.angle_beta   90.00
_cell.angle_gamma   90.00
#
_symmetry.space_group_name_H-M   'P 1'
#
loop_
_entity.id
_entity.type
_entity.pdbx_description
1 polymer ?
#
loop_
_entity_poly.entity_id
_entity_poly.type
_entity_poly.pdbx_seq_one_letter_code
_entity_poly.pdbx_strand_id
1 'polypeptide(L)' 'MHELGITQNIVAIVAENAQDKSVKRVTLEIGKLSAIMPDAIEFCFDVCSKGT' A
#
# COMPACT_ATOMS: atom_id res chain seq x y z
N MET A 1 12.64 -5.85 -4.66
CA MET A 1 11.97 -4.84 -5.53
C MET A 1 10.51 -5.18 -5.85
N HIS A 2 10.05 -6.43 -5.64
CA HIS A 2 8.69 -6.87 -5.92
C HIS A 2 7.64 -6.25 -4.97
N GLU A 3 7.90 -6.22 -3.67
CA GLU A 3 7.00 -5.72 -2.62
C GLU A 3 6.84 -4.20 -2.66
N LEU A 4 7.92 -3.49 -3.04
CA LEU A 4 7.89 -2.04 -3.24
C LEU A 4 6.93 -1.66 -4.37
N GLY A 5 6.99 -2.37 -5.50
CA GLY A 5 6.09 -2.12 -6.63
C GLY A 5 4.63 -2.39 -6.29
N ILE A 6 4.36 -3.49 -5.55
CA ILE A 6 3.02 -3.78 -5.03
C ILE A 6 2.52 -2.64 -4.15
N THR A 7 3.35 -2.17 -3.23
CA THR A 7 2.98 -1.11 -2.29
C THR A 7 2.72 0.23 -2.98
N GLN A 8 3.54 0.60 -3.97
CA GLN A 8 3.29 1.79 -4.79
C GLN A 8 1.95 1.72 -5.50
N ASN A 9 1.61 0.55 -6.06
CA ASN A 9 0.33 0.36 -6.73
C ASN A 9 -0.85 0.44 -5.74
N ILE A 10 -0.71 -0.14 -4.54
CA ILE A 10 -1.72 0.01 -3.47
C ILE A 10 -1.96 1.48 -3.14
N VAL A 11 -0.90 2.27 -2.94
CA VAL A 11 -1.01 3.71 -2.64
C VAL A 11 -1.69 4.47 -3.79
N ALA A 12 -1.33 4.17 -5.04
CA ALA A 12 -1.95 4.79 -6.22
C ALA A 12 -3.46 4.50 -6.28
N ILE A 13 -3.86 3.25 -6.06
CA ILE A 13 -5.28 2.85 -6.03
C ILE A 13 -6.01 3.58 -4.90
N VAL A 14 -5.40 3.67 -3.71
CA VAL A 14 -5.98 4.38 -2.57
C VAL A 14 -6.15 5.86 -2.88
N ALA A 15 -5.14 6.53 -3.46
CA ALA A 15 -5.19 7.94 -3.83
C ALA A 15 -6.28 8.22 -4.88
N GLU A 16 -6.40 7.36 -5.90
CA GLU A 16 -7.45 7.46 -6.93
C GLU A 16 -8.85 7.37 -6.32
N ASN A 17 -9.05 6.46 -5.36
CA ASN A 17 -10.34 6.29 -4.67
C ASN A 17 -10.61 7.41 -3.66
N ALA A 18 -9.58 7.93 -3.00
CA ALA A 18 -9.69 8.98 -2.01
C ALA A 18 -10.03 10.34 -2.63
N GLN A 19 -9.58 10.59 -3.87
CA GLN A 19 -9.69 11.90 -4.52
C GLN A 19 -9.14 12.99 -3.60
N ASP A 20 -9.93 14.02 -3.27
CA ASP A 20 -9.51 15.13 -2.42
C ASP A 20 -9.70 14.86 -0.90
N LYS A 21 -10.01 13.61 -0.52
CA LYS A 21 -10.27 13.26 0.88
C LYS A 21 -9.05 12.68 1.57
N SER A 22 -8.87 13.06 2.83
CA SER A 22 -7.88 12.43 3.71
C SER A 22 -8.23 10.97 4.01
N VAL A 23 -7.27 10.08 3.74
CA VAL A 23 -7.32 8.66 4.12
C VAL A 23 -6.75 8.50 5.52
N LYS A 24 -7.56 7.96 6.44
CA LYS A 24 -7.12 7.71 7.83
C LYS A 24 -6.59 6.30 8.08
N ARG A 25 -7.04 5.33 7.28
CA ARG A 25 -6.70 3.92 7.44
C ARG A 25 -6.91 3.17 6.14
N VAL A 26 -5.96 2.29 5.81
CA VAL A 26 -6.07 1.30 4.75
C VAL A 26 -6.00 -0.07 5.42
N THR A 27 -6.97 -0.94 5.14
CA THR A 27 -6.97 -2.33 5.62
C THR A 27 -6.74 -3.23 4.42
N LEU A 28 -5.72 -4.08 4.50
CA LEU A 28 -5.35 -5.01 3.43
C LEU A 28 -5.56 -6.45 3.90
N GLU A 29 -6.08 -7.29 3.01
CA GLU A 29 -6.10 -8.74 3.19
C GLU A 29 -5.01 -9.36 2.32
N ILE A 30 -4.09 -10.09 2.94
CA ILE A 30 -2.98 -10.75 2.26
C ILE A 30 -3.20 -12.25 2.33
N GLY A 31 -3.42 -12.88 1.16
CA GLY A 31 -3.64 -14.31 1.06
C GLY A 31 -2.41 -15.11 1.48
N LYS A 32 -2.60 -16.17 2.28
CA LYS A 32 -1.50 -17.02 2.80
C LYS A 32 -0.65 -17.69 1.70
N LEU A 33 -1.21 -17.85 0.50
CA LEU A 33 -0.54 -18.47 -0.65
C LEU A 33 0.02 -17.44 -1.65
N SER A 34 -0.06 -16.13 -1.34
CA SER A 34 0.43 -15.07 -2.23
C SER A 34 1.95 -14.93 -2.25
N ALA A 35 2.66 -15.57 -1.31
CA ALA A 35 4.09 -15.40 -1.08
C ALA A 35 4.53 -13.94 -0.84
N ILE A 36 3.59 -13.05 -0.49
CA ILE A 36 3.87 -11.67 -0.11
C ILE A 36 4.24 -11.63 1.38
N MET A 37 5.27 -10.85 1.72
CA MET A 37 5.63 -10.55 3.11
C MET A 37 4.87 -9.30 3.58
N PRO A 38 3.91 -9.42 4.53
CA PRO A 38 3.16 -8.28 5.05
C PRO A 38 4.06 -7.18 5.65
N ASP A 39 5.07 -7.58 6.42
CA ASP A 39 6.01 -6.66 7.06
C ASP A 39 6.75 -5.78 6.03
N ALA A 40 7.03 -6.32 4.83
CA ALA A 40 7.65 -5.57 3.76
C ALA A 40 6.69 -4.54 3.14
N ILE A 41 5.39 -4.86 3.06
CA ILE A 41 4.36 -3.91 2.62
C ILE A 41 4.23 -2.78 3.64
N GLU A 42 4.19 -3.09 4.93
CA GLU A 42 4.11 -2.09 6.01
C GLU A 42 5.33 -1.16 5.98
N PHE A 43 6.54 -1.72 5.86
CA PHE A 43 7.76 -0.94 5.72
C PHE A 43 7.76 -0.04 4.46
N CYS A 44 7.32 -0.58 3.32
CA CYS A 44 7.28 0.18 2.08
C CYS A 44 6.19 1.27 2.10
N PHE A 45 5.11 1.07 2.87
CA PHE A 45 3.97 1.98 2.88
C PHE A 45 4.35 3.37 3.38
N ASP A 46 5.17 3.46 4.43
CA ASP A 46 5.70 4.72 4.96
C ASP A 46 6.52 5.50 3.94
N VAL A 47 7.20 4.82 3.02
CA VAL A 47 8.00 5.48 1.97
C VAL A 47 7.11 5.86 0.79
N CYS A 48 6.23 4.96 0.36
CA CYS A 48 5.37 5.15 -0.81
C CYS A 48 4.24 6.18 -0.58
N SER A 49 3.78 6.36 0.65
CA SER A 49 2.73 7.32 1.01
C SER A 49 3.24 8.76 1.23
N LYS A 50 4.57 8.97 1.19
CA LYS A 50 5.12 10.33 1.36
C LYS A 50 4.76 11.22 0.19
N GLY A 51 4.03 12.29 0.47
CA GLY A 51 3.65 13.31 -0.52
C GLY A 51 2.33 13.05 -1.25
N THR A 52 1.53 12.08 -0.78
CA THR A 52 0.13 11.90 -1.21
C THR A 52 -0.81 12.87 -0.53
#